data_AF-A0A1G8JJX1-F1
#
_entry.id   AF-A0A1G8JJX1-F1
#
_cell.length_a   1.000
_cell.length_b   1.000
_cell.length_c   1.000
_cell.angle_alpha   90.00
_cell.angle_beta   90.00
_cell.angle_gamma   90.00
#
_symmetry.space_group_name_H-M   'P 1'
#
loop_
_entity.id
_entity.type
_entity.pdbx_description
1 polymer ?
#
loop_
_entity_poly.entity_id
_entity_poly.type
_entity_poly.pdbx_seq_one_letter_code
_entity_poly.pdbx_strand_id
1 'polypeptide(L)'
;MNPHPDPTHPAPREQPPAPHHPATPGERHPTLTPPPAQARGRRRRATLLNAAVDLLTDGGFAAVTHRAVAQRAHLPLAATTYYFTSRDQLLAEAFAQLVEAELATTRTWITQHGLATLPEHLATTDRTRQLGLWELYVHAGRDPVLQHIARRWTDGCVRIIADTLHLPATDTRARLLYTTISALWLEQIVEQRPTGETRTLLTTAIDHTLKAMTVHHLALRTDWEAAQHTGEYRISTLGRTLDDEGFIHLSRDLTQLHGVHTAYYQNVTEPLLILDIDPTGLDIRLENGYPHLYGPLPTTAVTAVHPYTR
;
A
#
# COMPACT_ATOMS: atom_id res chain seq x y z
N MET A 1 -87.68 -3.26 -3.90
CA MET A 1 -88.48 -3.03 -2.68
C MET A 1 -87.58 -2.28 -1.71
N ASN A 2 -87.95 -1.03 -1.41
CA ASN A 2 -87.27 0.01 -0.60
C ASN A 2 -86.73 -0.47 0.77
N PRO A 3 -85.94 0.36 1.52
CA PRO A 3 -85.12 1.53 1.15
C PRO A 3 -83.76 1.62 1.89
N HIS A 4 -82.98 2.65 1.54
CA HIS A 4 -81.95 3.28 2.39
C HIS A 4 -82.58 3.75 3.73
N PRO A 5 -81.84 3.77 4.85
CA PRO A 5 -81.24 5.05 5.28
C PRO A 5 -79.85 4.92 5.94
N ASP A 6 -79.13 6.04 5.90
CA ASP A 6 -77.95 6.43 6.68
C ASP A 6 -78.34 7.73 7.44
N PRO A 7 -77.55 8.39 8.31
CA PRO A 7 -76.64 7.98 9.40
C PRO A 7 -77.14 8.52 10.76
N THR A 8 -76.48 8.20 11.90
CA THR A 8 -76.08 9.21 12.93
C THR A 8 -75.34 8.56 14.12
N HIS A 9 -74.01 8.76 14.14
CA HIS A 9 -73.10 9.02 15.27
C HIS A 9 -73.01 8.09 16.52
N PRO A 10 -71.84 8.03 17.20
CA PRO A 10 -71.11 6.78 17.40
C PRO A 10 -71.00 6.36 18.88
N ALA A 11 -71.01 5.05 19.11
CA ALA A 11 -70.58 4.49 20.39
C ALA A 11 -69.05 4.59 20.54
N PRO A 12 -68.50 4.70 21.78
CA PRO A 12 -67.09 4.92 21.99
C PRO A 12 -66.27 3.69 21.61
N ARG A 13 -65.25 3.86 20.76
CA ARG A 13 -64.27 2.82 20.47
C ARG A 13 -63.33 2.66 21.66
N GLU A 14 -63.35 1.47 22.25
CA GLU A 14 -62.33 0.99 23.18
C GLU A 14 -60.93 1.16 22.58
N GLN A 15 -60.03 1.74 23.36
CA GLN A 15 -58.62 1.88 23.03
C GLN A 15 -57.95 0.50 23.00
N PRO A 16 -57.32 0.08 21.89
CA PRO A 16 -56.48 -1.11 21.88
C PRO A 16 -55.20 -0.88 22.71
N PRO A 17 -54.65 -1.92 23.35
CA PRO A 17 -53.50 -1.79 24.24
C PRO A 17 -52.25 -1.34 23.48
N ALA A 18 -51.41 -0.56 24.16
CA ALA A 18 -50.15 -0.04 23.65
C ALA A 18 -49.23 -1.17 23.13
N PRO A 19 -48.46 -0.96 22.06
CA PRO A 19 -47.52 -1.95 21.56
C PRO A 19 -46.41 -2.22 22.58
N HIS A 20 -46.22 -3.50 22.90
CA HIS A 20 -45.06 -3.99 23.65
C HIS A 20 -43.77 -3.63 22.89
N HIS A 21 -43.00 -2.68 23.44
CA HIS A 21 -41.60 -2.50 23.05
C HIS A 21 -40.79 -3.73 23.50
N PRO A 22 -40.12 -4.46 22.60
CA PRO A 22 -39.16 -5.47 23.02
C PRO A 22 -37.97 -4.76 23.69
N ALA A 23 -37.67 -5.16 24.92
CA ALA A 23 -36.47 -4.73 25.62
C ALA A 23 -35.24 -5.05 24.77
N THR A 24 -34.42 -4.04 24.53
CA THR A 24 -33.12 -4.12 23.86
C THR A 24 -32.23 -5.15 24.58
N PRO A 25 -31.72 -6.19 23.90
CA PRO A 25 -30.76 -7.09 24.50
C PRO A 25 -29.47 -6.31 24.79
N GLY A 26 -29.16 -6.15 26.07
CA GLY A 26 -27.93 -5.51 26.51
C GLY A 26 -26.72 -6.16 25.83
N GLU A 27 -25.92 -5.32 25.19
CA GLU A 27 -24.60 -5.63 24.66
C GLU A 27 -23.70 -6.14 25.79
N ARG A 28 -23.69 -7.46 25.97
CA ARG A 28 -22.58 -8.14 26.62
C ARG A 28 -21.49 -8.30 25.57
N HIS A 29 -20.60 -7.32 25.48
CA HIS A 29 -19.31 -7.50 24.84
C HIS A 29 -18.44 -8.39 25.74
N PRO A 30 -18.17 -9.66 25.41
CA PRO A 30 -17.27 -10.46 26.19
C PRO A 30 -15.86 -10.12 25.69
N THR A 31 -15.14 -9.25 26.41
CA THR A 31 -13.68 -9.30 26.39
C THR A 31 -13.26 -10.60 27.07
N LEU A 32 -13.34 -11.70 26.33
CA LEU A 32 -12.96 -13.03 26.80
C LEU A 32 -11.46 -13.04 27.00
N THR A 33 -11.02 -12.69 28.21
CA THR A 33 -9.71 -13.10 28.69
C THR A 33 -9.73 -14.63 28.73
N PRO A 34 -8.95 -15.31 27.88
CA PRO A 34 -8.99 -16.75 27.77
C PRO A 34 -8.59 -17.43 29.09
N PRO A 35 -9.21 -18.55 29.46
CA PRO A 35 -8.97 -19.20 30.74
C PRO A 35 -7.48 -19.57 30.95
N PRO A 36 -6.98 -19.60 32.20
CA PRO A 36 -5.55 -19.68 32.52
C PRO A 36 -4.80 -20.86 31.88
N ALA A 37 -5.47 -22.01 31.72
CA ALA A 37 -4.90 -23.19 31.07
C ALA A 37 -4.65 -22.97 29.56
N GLN A 38 -5.59 -22.31 28.87
CA GLN A 38 -5.44 -21.94 27.45
C GLN A 38 -4.36 -20.87 27.27
N ALA A 39 -4.25 -19.93 28.22
CA ALA A 39 -3.16 -18.94 28.22
C ALA A 39 -1.78 -19.59 28.38
N ARG A 40 -1.63 -20.56 29.29
CA ARG A 40 -0.38 -21.33 29.43
C ARG A 40 -0.05 -22.15 28.18
N GLY A 41 -1.05 -22.78 27.58
CA GLY A 41 -0.89 -23.54 26.33
C GLY A 41 -0.41 -22.66 25.17
N ARG A 42 -1.06 -21.52 24.96
CA ARG A 42 -0.63 -20.54 23.94
C ARG A 42 0.77 -20.00 24.20
N ARG A 43 1.12 -19.69 25.46
CA ARG A 43 2.48 -19.23 25.80
C ARG A 43 3.53 -20.29 25.46
N ARG A 44 3.30 -21.56 25.82
CA ARG A 44 4.22 -22.66 25.50
C ARG A 44 4.37 -22.86 23.99
N ARG A 45 3.26 -22.83 23.24
CA ARG A 45 3.29 -22.91 21.77
C ARG A 45 4.11 -21.76 21.17
N ALA A 46 3.90 -20.52 21.64
CA ALA A 46 4.64 -19.36 21.18
C ALA A 46 6.15 -19.48 21.50
N THR A 47 6.53 -19.99 22.68
CA THR A 47 7.94 -20.25 23.02
C THR A 47 8.59 -21.23 22.05
N LEU A 48 7.89 -22.31 21.68
CA LEU A 48 8.38 -23.26 20.68
C LEU A 48 8.49 -22.62 19.29
N LEU A 49 7.52 -21.81 18.89
CA LEU A 49 7.54 -21.16 17.58
C LEU A 49 8.66 -20.12 17.48
N ASN A 50 8.87 -19.31 18.53
CA ASN A 50 9.99 -18.38 18.61
C ASN A 50 11.34 -19.11 18.52
N ALA A 51 11.50 -20.22 19.24
CA ALA A 51 12.71 -21.03 19.15
C ALA A 51 12.93 -21.61 17.75
N ALA A 52 11.85 -21.92 17.01
CA ALA A 52 11.94 -22.33 15.61
C ALA A 52 12.34 -21.17 14.69
N VAL A 53 11.83 -19.95 14.92
CA VAL A 53 12.26 -18.73 14.21
C VAL A 53 13.75 -18.45 14.45
N ASP A 54 14.22 -18.56 15.69
CA ASP A 54 15.64 -18.37 16.02
C ASP A 54 16.52 -19.39 15.28
N LEU A 55 16.15 -20.68 15.31
CA LEU A 55 16.88 -21.73 14.60
C LEU A 55 16.88 -21.53 13.08
N LEU A 56 15.74 -21.09 12.53
CA LEU A 56 15.61 -20.78 11.11
C LEU A 56 16.53 -19.63 10.70
N THR A 57 16.66 -18.62 11.56
CA THR A 57 17.50 -17.45 11.36
C THR A 57 18.99 -17.78 11.48
N ASP A 58 19.37 -18.60 12.47
CA ASP A 58 20.77 -18.95 12.75
C ASP A 58 21.34 -20.00 11.78
N GLY A 59 20.50 -20.97 11.35
CA GLY A 59 20.98 -22.20 10.71
C GLY A 59 20.11 -22.70 9.54
N GLY A 60 19.19 -21.88 9.06
CA GLY A 60 18.34 -22.20 7.90
C GLY A 60 17.38 -23.37 8.13
N PHE A 61 16.82 -23.89 7.04
CA PHE A 61 15.78 -24.94 7.08
C PHE A 61 16.18 -26.20 7.84
N ALA A 62 17.40 -26.68 7.60
CA ALA A 62 17.87 -27.95 8.17
C ALA A 62 18.02 -27.88 9.70
N ALA A 63 18.21 -26.69 10.27
CA ALA A 63 18.30 -26.49 11.71
C ALA A 63 16.95 -26.67 12.42
N VAL A 64 15.83 -26.48 11.71
CA VAL A 64 14.48 -26.58 12.29
C VAL A 64 14.05 -28.04 12.38
N THR A 65 14.25 -28.63 13.55
CA THR A 65 13.73 -29.97 13.89
C THR A 65 12.98 -29.93 15.21
N HIS A 66 12.04 -30.86 15.42
CA HIS A 66 11.32 -30.98 16.70
C HIS A 66 12.25 -31.06 17.91
N ARG A 67 13.39 -31.77 17.76
CA ARG A 67 14.38 -31.93 18.82
C ARG A 67 15.16 -30.64 19.06
N ALA A 68 15.66 -30.01 18.01
CA ALA A 68 16.39 -28.74 18.13
C ALA A 68 15.50 -27.64 18.72
N VAL A 69 14.25 -27.55 18.26
CA VAL A 69 13.27 -26.57 18.76
C VAL A 69 12.94 -26.81 20.23
N ALA A 70 12.69 -28.05 20.63
CA ALA A 70 12.44 -28.40 22.03
C ALA A 70 13.64 -28.02 22.92
N GLN A 71 14.86 -28.33 22.46
CA GLN A 71 16.09 -27.99 23.15
C GLN A 71 16.28 -26.48 23.29
N ARG A 72 16.12 -25.72 22.20
CA ARG A 72 16.25 -24.25 22.17
C ARG A 72 15.19 -23.56 23.03
N ALA A 73 13.97 -24.08 23.04
CA ALA A 73 12.88 -23.58 23.87
C ALA A 73 12.96 -24.00 25.34
N HIS A 74 13.91 -24.87 25.71
CA HIS A 74 14.00 -25.51 27.02
C HIS A 74 12.69 -26.20 27.44
N LEU A 75 12.05 -26.88 26.48
CA LEU A 75 10.80 -27.62 26.68
C LEU A 75 10.98 -29.11 26.35
N PRO A 76 10.19 -30.02 26.97
CA PRO A 76 10.24 -31.43 26.63
C PRO A 76 9.91 -31.67 25.15
N LEU A 77 10.54 -32.67 24.52
CA LEU A 77 10.27 -33.05 23.12
C LEU A 77 8.77 -33.31 22.85
N ALA A 78 8.09 -33.93 23.81
CA ALA A 78 6.65 -34.20 23.72
C ALA A 78 5.80 -32.92 23.54
N ALA A 79 6.30 -31.75 23.96
CA ALA A 79 5.61 -30.48 23.76
C ALA A 79 5.60 -30.07 22.27
N THR A 80 6.70 -30.28 21.53
CA THR A 80 6.72 -29.91 20.11
C THR A 80 5.81 -30.78 19.28
N THR A 81 5.78 -32.09 19.54
CA THR A 81 4.88 -33.03 18.84
C THR A 81 3.42 -32.88 19.26
N TYR A 82 3.14 -32.29 20.43
CA TYR A 82 1.78 -31.95 20.85
C TYR A 82 1.22 -30.72 20.12
N TYR A 83 2.05 -29.68 19.92
CA TYR A 83 1.60 -28.41 19.31
C TYR A 83 1.77 -28.34 17.79
N PHE A 84 2.68 -29.13 17.23
CA PHE A 84 2.98 -29.15 15.81
C PHE A 84 2.99 -30.59 15.32
N THR A 85 2.15 -30.88 14.33
CA THR A 85 1.88 -32.25 13.86
C THR A 85 3.01 -32.77 12.98
N SER A 86 3.76 -31.87 12.33
CA SER A 86 4.91 -32.21 11.50
C SER A 86 5.99 -31.13 11.57
N ARG A 87 7.20 -31.51 11.17
CA ARG A 87 8.30 -30.57 10.97
C ARG A 87 7.93 -29.50 9.95
N ASP A 88 7.25 -29.90 8.86
CA ASP A 88 6.92 -28.98 7.77
C ASP A 88 5.85 -27.96 8.21
N GLN A 89 4.90 -28.36 9.07
CA GLN A 89 3.97 -27.43 9.72
C GLN A 89 4.72 -26.43 10.61
N LEU A 90 5.61 -26.93 11.49
CA LEU A 90 6.40 -26.08 12.38
C LEU A 90 7.24 -25.07 11.60
N LEU A 91 7.85 -25.54 10.52
CA LEU A 91 8.67 -24.74 9.64
C LEU A 91 7.86 -23.67 8.89
N ALA A 92 6.72 -24.05 8.31
CA ALA A 92 5.83 -23.11 7.62
C ALA A 92 5.34 -22.01 8.58
N GLU A 93 4.95 -22.37 9.80
CA GLU A 93 4.54 -21.39 10.81
C GLU A 93 5.69 -20.50 11.27
N ALA A 94 6.90 -21.05 11.45
CA ALA A 94 8.08 -20.27 11.83
C ALA A 94 8.45 -19.29 10.71
N PHE A 95 8.43 -19.74 9.45
CA PHE A 95 8.69 -18.86 8.31
C PHE A 95 7.62 -17.76 8.21
N ALA A 96 6.34 -18.08 8.37
CA ALA A 96 5.29 -17.07 8.36
C ALA A 96 5.49 -16.02 9.46
N GLN A 97 5.86 -16.43 10.68
CA GLN A 97 6.16 -15.48 11.75
C GLN A 97 7.38 -14.61 11.45
N LEU A 98 8.42 -15.19 10.86
CA LEU A 98 9.62 -14.45 10.44
C LEU A 98 9.27 -13.39 9.38
N VAL A 99 8.48 -13.74 8.37
CA VAL A 99 8.01 -12.79 7.34
C VAL A 99 7.24 -11.62 7.94
N GLU A 100 6.32 -11.88 8.86
CA GLU A 100 5.56 -10.80 9.51
C GLU A 100 6.48 -9.86 10.31
N ALA A 101 7.47 -10.40 11.02
CA ALA A 101 8.45 -9.61 11.76
C ALA A 101 9.34 -8.76 10.83
N GLU A 102 9.80 -9.32 9.71
CA GLU A 102 10.61 -8.62 8.70
C GLU A 102 9.81 -7.51 8.01
N LEU A 103 8.55 -7.77 7.66
CA LEU A 103 7.65 -6.77 7.07
C LEU A 103 7.38 -5.61 8.05
N ALA A 104 7.14 -5.91 9.33
CA ALA A 104 6.93 -4.89 10.35
C ALA A 104 8.18 -4.04 10.58
N THR A 105 9.36 -4.67 10.64
CA THR A 105 10.66 -3.99 10.78
C THR A 105 10.93 -3.08 9.59
N THR A 106 10.76 -3.61 8.38
CA THR A 106 10.94 -2.87 7.12
C THR A 106 10.00 -1.66 7.05
N ARG A 107 8.71 -1.84 7.36
CA ARG A 107 7.73 -0.75 7.38
C ARG A 107 8.14 0.33 8.37
N THR A 108 8.49 -0.06 9.60
CA THR A 108 8.91 0.89 10.65
C THR A 108 10.12 1.71 10.20
N TRP A 109 11.13 1.05 9.61
CA TRP A 109 12.31 1.74 9.09
C TRP A 109 11.95 2.75 8.01
N ILE A 110 11.19 2.33 7.00
CA ILE A 110 10.79 3.19 5.88
C ILE A 110 9.98 4.39 6.37
N THR A 111 9.06 4.18 7.32
CA THR A 111 8.28 5.28 7.91
C THR A 111 9.16 6.30 8.64
N GLN A 112 10.24 5.86 9.28
CA GLN A 112 11.12 6.73 10.06
C GLN A 112 12.21 7.42 9.22
N HIS A 113 12.74 6.73 8.21
CA HIS A 113 13.95 7.16 7.49
C HIS A 113 13.73 7.36 5.99
N GLY A 114 12.58 6.94 5.45
CA GLY A 114 12.26 7.01 4.03
C GLY A 114 12.77 5.82 3.21
N LEU A 115 12.09 5.54 2.09
CA LEU A 115 12.36 4.37 1.25
C LEU A 115 13.79 4.33 0.69
N ALA A 116 14.36 5.48 0.34
CA ALA A 116 15.71 5.60 -0.22
C ALA A 116 16.82 5.15 0.75
N THR A 117 16.51 4.96 2.04
CA THR A 117 17.47 4.52 3.07
C THR A 117 17.46 3.02 3.33
N LEU A 118 16.68 2.24 2.57
CA LEU A 118 16.67 0.79 2.67
C LEU A 118 18.07 0.14 2.53
N PRO A 119 18.96 0.60 1.63
CA PRO A 119 20.29 0.02 1.50
C PRO A 119 21.09 0.05 2.81
N GLU A 120 20.94 1.11 3.62
CA GLU A 120 21.61 1.25 4.92
C GLU A 120 21.01 0.32 5.96
N HIS A 121 19.68 0.23 6.03
CA HIS A 121 19.01 -0.74 6.90
C HIS A 121 19.55 -2.15 6.67
N LEU A 122 19.62 -2.52 5.40
CA LEU A 122 20.07 -3.82 4.97
C LEU A 122 21.57 -4.00 5.23
N ALA A 123 22.39 -2.97 5.09
CA ALA A 123 23.81 -3.02 5.43
C ALA A 123 24.08 -3.16 6.95
N THR A 124 23.18 -2.69 7.81
CA THR A 124 23.30 -2.85 9.27
C THR A 124 22.85 -4.21 9.80
N THR A 125 22.18 -5.00 8.97
CA THR A 125 21.68 -6.33 9.36
C THR A 125 22.78 -7.37 9.22
N ASP A 126 22.76 -8.40 10.07
CA ASP A 126 23.68 -9.53 9.95
C ASP A 126 23.58 -10.21 8.57
N ARG A 127 24.72 -10.32 7.88
CA ARG A 127 24.80 -10.85 6.52
C ARG A 127 24.40 -12.32 6.45
N THR A 128 24.77 -13.12 7.45
CA THR A 128 24.46 -14.55 7.48
C THR A 128 22.95 -14.76 7.58
N ARG A 129 22.29 -14.03 8.49
CA ARG A 129 20.83 -14.00 8.62
C ARG A 129 20.15 -13.64 7.31
N GLN A 130 20.65 -12.62 6.64
CA GLN A 130 20.10 -12.14 5.37
C GLN A 130 20.24 -13.16 4.23
N LEU A 131 21.40 -13.82 4.10
CA LEU A 131 21.59 -14.92 3.15
C LEU A 131 20.61 -16.06 3.45
N GLY A 132 20.43 -16.40 4.73
CA GLY A 132 19.48 -17.43 5.17
C GLY A 132 18.04 -17.14 4.73
N LEU A 133 17.59 -15.89 4.80
CA LEU A 133 16.26 -15.49 4.30
C LEU A 133 16.08 -15.69 2.79
N TRP A 134 17.14 -15.54 1.99
CA TRP A 134 17.07 -15.69 0.53
C TRP A 134 17.28 -17.11 0.05
N GLU A 135 18.16 -17.86 0.70
CA GLU A 135 18.14 -19.31 0.60
C GLU A 135 16.75 -19.84 0.90
N LEU A 136 16.11 -19.24 1.91
CA LEU A 136 14.77 -19.59 2.30
C LEU A 136 13.75 -19.35 1.18
N TYR A 137 13.77 -18.13 0.63
CA TYR A 137 12.91 -17.74 -0.49
C TYR A 137 13.11 -18.63 -1.73
N VAL A 138 14.36 -18.93 -2.09
CA VAL A 138 14.69 -19.79 -3.25
C VAL A 138 14.22 -21.22 -3.03
N HIS A 139 14.39 -21.76 -1.82
CA HIS A 139 13.90 -23.10 -1.49
C HIS A 139 12.37 -23.18 -1.55
N ALA A 140 11.65 -22.13 -1.14
CA ALA A 140 10.19 -22.07 -1.19
C ALA A 140 9.63 -22.32 -2.60
N GLY A 141 10.41 -22.08 -3.66
CA GLY A 141 10.05 -22.45 -5.03
C GLY A 141 9.89 -23.96 -5.29
N ARG A 142 10.28 -24.82 -4.35
CA ARG A 142 10.18 -26.30 -4.43
C ARG A 142 9.05 -26.87 -3.57
N ASP A 143 8.37 -26.06 -2.77
CA ASP A 143 7.32 -26.48 -1.84
C ASP A 143 6.11 -25.53 -1.96
N PRO A 144 4.92 -26.01 -2.38
CA PRO A 144 3.75 -25.16 -2.57
C PRO A 144 3.29 -24.40 -1.31
N VAL A 145 3.46 -24.98 -0.13
CA VAL A 145 3.07 -24.35 1.14
C VAL A 145 4.01 -23.19 1.44
N LEU A 146 5.32 -23.41 1.30
CA LEU A 146 6.31 -22.34 1.48
C LEU A 146 6.21 -21.27 0.40
N GLN A 147 5.87 -21.65 -0.84
CA GLN A 147 5.65 -20.72 -1.95
C GLN A 147 4.55 -19.71 -1.63
N HIS A 148 3.47 -20.13 -0.97
CA HIS A 148 2.40 -19.22 -0.55
C HIS A 148 2.89 -18.18 0.47
N ILE A 149 3.73 -18.61 1.43
CA ILE A 149 4.31 -17.71 2.44
C ILE A 149 5.32 -16.75 1.80
N ALA A 150 6.17 -17.25 0.91
CA ALA A 150 7.11 -16.43 0.15
C ALA A 150 6.39 -15.36 -0.69
N ARG A 151 5.28 -15.71 -1.35
CA ARG A 151 4.45 -14.74 -2.07
C ARG A 151 3.85 -13.69 -1.13
N ARG A 152 3.35 -14.09 0.04
CA ARG A 152 2.84 -13.14 1.05
C ARG A 152 3.93 -12.15 1.48
N TRP A 153 5.18 -12.59 1.59
CA TRP A 153 6.32 -11.71 1.88
C TRP A 153 6.52 -10.68 0.76
N THR A 154 6.65 -11.12 -0.49
CA THR A 154 6.86 -10.21 -1.62
C THR A 154 5.70 -9.24 -1.82
N ASP A 155 4.46 -9.73 -1.71
CA ASP A 155 3.25 -8.91 -1.81
C ASP A 155 3.18 -7.89 -0.66
N GLY A 156 3.63 -8.28 0.54
CA GLY A 156 3.77 -7.39 1.68
C GLY A 156 4.78 -6.26 1.42
N CYS A 157 5.94 -6.57 0.85
CA CYS A 157 6.95 -5.57 0.47
C CYS A 157 6.42 -4.62 -0.61
N VAL A 158 5.77 -5.15 -1.64
CA VAL A 158 5.13 -4.34 -2.70
C VAL A 158 4.07 -3.41 -2.10
N ARG A 159 3.25 -3.90 -1.16
CA ARG A 159 2.26 -3.06 -0.47
C ARG A 159 2.92 -1.97 0.37
N ILE A 160 4.01 -2.26 1.09
CA ILE A 160 4.76 -1.23 1.83
C ILE A 160 5.25 -0.14 0.87
N ILE A 161 5.80 -0.51 -0.29
CA ILE A 161 6.26 0.45 -1.32
C ILE A 161 5.08 1.27 -1.84
N ALA A 162 3.97 0.61 -2.20
CA ALA A 162 2.77 1.29 -2.70
C ALA A 162 2.22 2.28 -1.67
N ASP A 163 2.07 1.86 -0.41
CA ASP A 163 1.62 2.71 0.69
C ASP A 163 2.54 3.93 0.86
N THR A 164 3.86 3.72 0.78
CA THR A 164 4.88 4.76 0.98
C THR A 164 4.88 5.79 -0.15
N LEU A 165 4.57 5.36 -1.38
CA LEU A 165 4.52 6.22 -2.57
C LEU A 165 3.08 6.66 -2.90
N HIS A 166 2.12 6.39 -2.02
CA HIS A 166 0.69 6.69 -2.22
C HIS A 166 0.12 6.13 -3.54
N LEU A 167 0.59 4.95 -3.95
CA LEU A 167 0.14 4.25 -5.15
C LEU A 167 -1.03 3.31 -4.85
N PRO A 168 -1.93 3.07 -5.84
CA PRO A 168 -2.89 1.98 -5.76
C PRO A 168 -2.19 0.63 -5.53
N ALA A 169 -2.80 -0.26 -4.74
CA ALA A 169 -2.22 -1.57 -4.42
C ALA A 169 -1.94 -2.46 -5.64
N THR A 170 -2.62 -2.20 -6.76
CA THR A 170 -2.45 -2.93 -8.04
C THR A 170 -1.51 -2.22 -9.02
N ASP A 171 -0.91 -1.09 -8.64
CA ASP A 171 -0.04 -0.33 -9.52
C ASP A 171 1.26 -1.11 -9.81
N THR A 172 1.54 -1.32 -11.09
CA THR A 172 2.70 -2.10 -11.54
C THR A 172 4.02 -1.43 -11.18
N ARG A 173 4.06 -0.12 -10.96
CA ARG A 173 5.26 0.61 -10.56
C ARG A 173 5.78 0.19 -9.19
N ALA A 174 4.90 -0.09 -8.23
CA ALA A 174 5.30 -0.59 -6.91
C ALA A 174 6.01 -1.95 -7.04
N ARG A 175 5.48 -2.83 -7.91
CA ARG A 175 6.10 -4.13 -8.19
C ARG A 175 7.42 -4.01 -8.96
N LEU A 176 7.50 -3.06 -9.90
CA LEU A 176 8.74 -2.77 -10.63
C LEU A 176 9.83 -2.32 -9.65
N LEU A 177 9.51 -1.35 -8.78
CA LEU A 177 10.44 -0.84 -7.78
C LEU A 177 10.87 -1.92 -6.77
N TYR A 178 9.94 -2.79 -6.32
CA TYR A 178 10.28 -3.96 -5.50
C TYR A 178 11.28 -4.88 -6.21
N THR A 179 11.09 -5.13 -7.52
CA THR A 179 11.97 -5.98 -8.31
C THR A 179 13.37 -5.37 -8.41
N THR A 180 13.46 -4.06 -8.60
CA THR A 180 14.73 -3.31 -8.55
C THR A 180 15.39 -3.39 -7.19
N ILE A 181 14.66 -3.12 -6.10
CA ILE A 181 15.17 -3.20 -4.72
C ILE A 181 15.71 -4.61 -4.43
N SER A 182 14.98 -5.64 -4.83
CA SER A 182 15.37 -7.04 -4.61
C SER A 182 16.68 -7.39 -5.32
N ALA A 183 16.86 -6.94 -6.56
CA ALA A 183 18.09 -7.15 -7.32
C ALA A 183 19.27 -6.35 -6.74
N LEU A 184 19.07 -5.06 -6.46
CA LEU A 184 20.06 -4.19 -5.84
C LEU A 184 20.52 -4.74 -4.49
N TRP A 185 19.61 -5.30 -3.72
CA TRP A 185 19.93 -5.95 -2.46
C TRP A 185 20.77 -7.22 -2.68
N LEU A 186 20.42 -8.07 -3.65
CA LEU A 186 21.22 -9.25 -3.99
C LEU A 186 22.64 -8.87 -4.43
N GLU A 187 22.79 -7.82 -5.25
CA GLU A 187 24.11 -7.27 -5.61
C GLU A 187 24.87 -6.80 -4.37
N GLN A 188 24.19 -6.13 -3.42
CA GLN A 188 24.81 -5.68 -2.18
C GLN A 188 25.23 -6.83 -1.26
N ILE A 189 24.43 -7.89 -1.07
CA ILE A 189 24.85 -9.03 -0.22
C ILE A 189 25.84 -9.97 -0.88
N VAL A 190 25.57 -10.35 -2.13
CA VAL A 190 26.26 -11.45 -2.78
C VAL A 190 27.53 -10.93 -3.43
N GLU A 191 27.41 -9.89 -4.24
CA GLU A 191 28.55 -9.26 -4.92
C GLU A 191 29.29 -8.26 -4.04
N GLN A 192 28.72 -7.87 -2.89
CA GLN A 192 29.30 -6.89 -1.97
C GLN A 192 29.47 -5.51 -2.60
N ARG A 193 28.51 -5.10 -3.44
CA ARG A 193 28.51 -3.76 -4.01
C ARG A 193 28.39 -2.68 -2.92
N PRO A 194 29.03 -1.51 -3.11
CA PRO A 194 28.99 -0.44 -2.11
C PRO A 194 27.57 0.08 -1.87
N THR A 195 27.18 0.26 -0.61
CA THR A 195 25.86 0.79 -0.22
C THR A 195 25.54 2.14 -0.88
N GLY A 196 26.54 3.00 -1.09
CA GLY A 196 26.35 4.30 -1.75
C GLY A 196 25.92 4.19 -3.22
N GLU A 197 26.40 3.19 -3.95
CA GLU A 197 25.98 2.93 -5.33
C GLU A 197 24.53 2.41 -5.35
N THR A 198 24.22 1.44 -4.49
CA THR A 198 22.86 0.92 -4.26
C THR A 198 21.87 2.03 -3.95
N ARG A 199 22.23 2.95 -3.04
CA ARG A 199 21.41 4.12 -2.69
C ARG A 199 21.16 5.01 -3.90
N THR A 200 22.20 5.32 -4.67
CA THR A 200 22.08 6.19 -5.85
C THR A 200 21.14 5.60 -6.90
N LEU A 201 21.26 4.31 -7.18
CA LEU A 201 20.39 3.59 -8.11
C LEU A 201 18.94 3.52 -7.60
N LEU A 202 18.76 3.25 -6.31
CA LEU A 202 17.43 3.22 -5.69
C LEU A 202 16.74 4.58 -5.75
N THR A 203 17.44 5.67 -5.40
CA THR A 203 16.90 7.03 -5.50
C THR A 203 16.49 7.34 -6.94
N THR A 204 17.32 6.99 -7.92
CA THR A 204 17.00 7.17 -9.34
C THR A 204 15.74 6.39 -9.74
N ALA A 205 15.57 5.16 -9.26
CA ALA A 205 14.38 4.35 -9.54
C ALA A 205 13.11 4.91 -8.88
N ILE A 206 13.23 5.44 -7.66
CA ILE A 206 12.13 6.14 -6.97
C ILE A 206 11.75 7.40 -7.76
N ASP A 207 12.73 8.23 -8.14
CA ASP A 207 12.50 9.46 -8.89
C ASP A 207 11.82 9.19 -10.23
N HIS A 208 12.25 8.16 -10.97
CA HIS A 208 11.56 7.76 -12.21
C HIS A 208 10.14 7.24 -11.96
N THR A 209 9.93 6.53 -10.85
CA THR A 209 8.60 6.03 -10.47
C THR A 209 7.64 7.18 -10.18
N LEU A 210 8.12 8.23 -9.50
CA LEU A 210 7.36 9.44 -9.18
C LEU A 210 7.19 10.37 -10.39
N LYS A 211 8.23 10.57 -11.20
CA LYS A 211 8.13 11.37 -12.44
C LYS A 211 7.19 10.77 -13.47
N ALA A 212 7.08 9.44 -13.53
CA ALA A 212 6.07 8.76 -14.35
C ALA A 212 4.63 8.99 -13.84
N MET A 213 4.46 9.61 -12.66
CA MET A 213 3.16 10.06 -12.14
C MET A 213 2.89 11.50 -12.51
N THR A 214 3.90 12.34 -12.72
CA THR A 214 3.68 13.75 -13.05
C THR A 214 2.92 13.86 -14.37
N VAL A 215 1.81 14.60 -14.32
CA VAL A 215 1.08 15.04 -15.51
C VAL A 215 1.28 16.53 -15.66
N HIS A 216 1.19 17.02 -16.89
CA HIS A 216 1.54 18.39 -17.21
C HIS A 216 0.33 19.14 -17.75
N HIS A 217 0.17 20.40 -17.37
CA HIS A 217 -0.80 21.31 -17.97
C HIS A 217 -0.09 22.54 -18.55
N LEU A 218 -0.54 22.99 -19.72
CA LEU A 218 -0.04 24.22 -20.34
C LEU A 218 -0.99 25.37 -20.00
N ALA A 219 -0.53 26.31 -19.18
CA ALA A 219 -1.31 27.42 -18.68
C ALA A 219 -0.81 28.76 -19.23
N LEU A 220 -1.71 29.73 -19.38
CA LEU A 220 -1.32 31.14 -19.46
C LEU A 220 -0.75 31.57 -18.10
N ARG A 221 0.25 32.45 -18.12
CA ARG A 221 0.83 33.00 -16.89
C ARG A 221 -0.23 33.69 -16.04
N THR A 222 -1.10 34.50 -16.67
CA THR A 222 -2.15 35.25 -15.96
C THR A 222 -3.15 34.32 -15.28
N ASP A 223 -3.58 33.25 -15.94
CA ASP A 223 -4.49 32.25 -15.37
C ASP A 223 -3.89 31.55 -14.14
N TRP A 224 -2.60 31.20 -14.22
CA TRP A 224 -1.91 30.59 -13.08
C TRP A 224 -1.74 31.56 -11.91
N GLU A 225 -1.37 32.81 -12.18
CA GLU A 225 -1.27 33.85 -11.15
C GLU A 225 -2.61 34.10 -10.48
N ALA A 226 -3.72 34.12 -11.22
CA ALA A 226 -5.06 34.21 -10.66
C ALA A 226 -5.41 33.00 -9.77
N ALA A 227 -5.11 31.79 -10.22
CA ALA A 227 -5.36 30.57 -9.45
C ALA A 227 -4.59 30.53 -8.12
N GLN A 228 -3.38 31.09 -8.06
CA GLN A 228 -2.62 31.19 -6.81
C GLN A 228 -3.32 32.05 -5.75
N HIS A 229 -4.17 33.00 -6.15
CA HIS A 229 -4.95 33.81 -5.21
C HIS A 229 -6.22 33.08 -4.71
N THR A 230 -6.84 32.25 -5.56
CA THR A 230 -8.07 31.53 -5.24
C THR A 230 -7.83 30.16 -4.61
N GLY A 231 -6.64 29.59 -4.81
CA GLY A 231 -6.28 28.22 -4.39
C GLY A 231 -6.66 27.13 -5.39
N GLU A 232 -7.36 27.48 -6.47
CA GLU A 232 -7.84 26.53 -7.49
C GLU A 232 -7.68 27.10 -8.90
N TYR A 233 -7.11 26.28 -9.79
CA TYR A 233 -7.01 26.53 -11.22
C TYR A 233 -8.16 25.85 -11.96
N ARG A 234 -8.81 26.60 -12.87
CA ARG A 234 -10.08 26.18 -13.50
C ARG A 234 -10.10 26.32 -15.03
N ILE A 235 -8.96 26.53 -15.68
CA ILE A 235 -8.90 26.64 -17.14
C ILE A 235 -8.63 25.26 -17.74
N SER A 236 -9.43 24.84 -18.71
CA SER A 236 -9.30 23.52 -19.33
C SER A 236 -8.31 23.52 -20.48
N THR A 237 -8.43 24.51 -21.37
CA THR A 237 -7.54 24.77 -22.50
C THR A 237 -7.69 26.24 -22.92
N LEU A 238 -7.03 26.67 -23.99
CA LEU A 238 -7.04 28.07 -24.43
C LEU A 238 -8.47 28.59 -24.63
N GLY A 239 -8.88 29.53 -23.78
CA GLY A 239 -10.19 30.17 -23.84
C GLY A 239 -11.37 29.30 -23.40
N ARG A 240 -11.13 28.15 -22.76
CA ARG A 240 -12.18 27.25 -22.25
C ARG A 240 -11.96 26.95 -20.77
N THR A 241 -13.00 27.10 -19.97
CA THR A 241 -12.95 26.79 -18.54
C THR A 241 -13.32 25.34 -18.27
N LEU A 242 -13.06 24.87 -17.05
CA LEU A 242 -13.55 23.61 -16.51
C LEU A 242 -15.08 23.51 -16.62
N ASP A 243 -15.79 24.62 -16.38
CA ASP A 243 -17.25 24.64 -16.41
C ASP A 243 -17.80 24.55 -17.86
N ASP A 244 -16.99 24.91 -18.87
CA ASP A 244 -17.34 24.77 -20.29
C ASP A 244 -17.12 23.34 -20.82
N GLU A 245 -16.02 22.68 -20.43
CA GLU A 245 -15.58 21.38 -20.98
C GLU A 245 -15.94 20.19 -20.07
N GLY A 246 -16.13 20.42 -18.77
CA GLY A 246 -16.38 19.39 -17.76
C GLY A 246 -15.12 18.74 -17.17
N PHE A 247 -13.93 19.00 -17.73
CA PHE A 247 -12.64 18.54 -17.23
C PHE A 247 -11.51 19.48 -17.67
N ILE A 248 -10.34 19.38 -17.03
CA ILE A 248 -9.10 20.08 -17.44
C ILE A 248 -8.22 19.14 -18.26
N HIS A 249 -7.76 19.60 -19.43
CA HIS A 249 -6.87 18.82 -20.28
C HIS A 249 -5.45 18.77 -19.71
N LEU A 250 -4.89 17.57 -19.59
CA LEU A 250 -3.53 17.34 -19.13
C LEU A 250 -2.73 16.60 -20.21
N SER A 251 -1.42 16.50 -20.00
CA SER A 251 -0.47 15.75 -20.82
C SER A 251 0.32 14.78 -19.96
N ARG A 252 0.55 13.56 -20.44
CA ARG A 252 1.34 12.53 -19.71
C ARG A 252 2.83 12.81 -19.70
N ASP A 253 3.30 13.58 -20.68
CA ASP A 253 4.70 13.92 -20.86
C ASP A 253 4.82 15.22 -21.67
N LEU A 254 6.04 15.75 -21.73
CA LEU A 254 6.34 16.98 -22.46
C LEU A 254 6.20 16.86 -23.98
N THR A 255 6.30 15.64 -24.54
CA THR A 255 6.09 15.42 -25.98
C THR A 255 4.63 15.64 -26.34
N GLN A 256 3.71 15.08 -25.55
CA GLN A 256 2.28 15.29 -25.68
C GLN A 256 1.92 16.77 -25.47
N LEU A 257 2.48 17.42 -24.44
CA LEU A 257 2.25 18.84 -24.16
C LEU A 257 2.71 19.74 -25.31
N HIS A 258 3.87 19.46 -25.92
CA HIS A 258 4.37 20.18 -27.08
C HIS A 258 3.44 20.02 -28.30
N GLY A 259 2.85 18.82 -28.46
CA GLY A 259 1.79 18.56 -29.43
C GLY A 259 0.55 19.44 -29.21
N VAL A 260 0.09 19.57 -27.97
CA VAL A 260 -1.04 20.46 -27.58
C VAL A 260 -0.71 21.93 -27.87
N HIS A 261 0.50 22.39 -27.52
CA HIS A 261 0.93 23.75 -27.86
C HIS A 261 0.86 24.00 -29.37
N THR A 262 1.37 23.04 -30.16
CA THR A 262 1.39 23.10 -31.62
C THR A 262 -0.02 23.15 -32.22
N ALA A 263 -0.98 22.47 -31.60
CA ALA A 263 -2.36 22.45 -32.09
C ALA A 263 -3.16 23.72 -31.71
N TYR A 264 -2.98 24.24 -30.49
CA TYR A 264 -3.91 25.23 -29.93
C TYR A 264 -3.26 26.56 -29.50
N TYR A 265 -1.97 26.58 -29.16
CA TYR A 265 -1.32 27.74 -28.54
C TYR A 265 -0.29 28.45 -29.43
N GLN A 266 -0.11 28.04 -30.70
CA GLN A 266 0.92 28.62 -31.58
C GLN A 266 0.84 30.14 -31.76
N ASN A 267 -0.36 30.70 -31.73
CA ASN A 267 -0.60 32.13 -31.94
C ASN A 267 -0.69 32.93 -30.63
N VAL A 268 -0.49 32.28 -29.48
CA VAL A 268 -0.51 32.95 -28.16
C VAL A 268 0.80 33.72 -27.99
N THR A 269 0.67 35.03 -27.71
CA THR A 269 1.80 35.93 -27.44
C THR A 269 2.08 36.10 -25.95
N GLU A 270 1.12 35.75 -25.10
CA GLU A 270 1.30 35.77 -23.66
C GLU A 270 2.27 34.67 -23.21
N PRO A 271 3.10 34.91 -22.17
CA PRO A 271 3.94 33.86 -21.60
C PRO A 271 3.14 32.64 -21.13
N LEU A 272 3.58 31.47 -21.57
CA LEU A 272 3.02 30.18 -21.17
C LEU A 272 3.86 29.53 -20.07
N LEU A 273 3.20 28.75 -19.23
CA LEU A 273 3.78 27.97 -18.14
C LEU A 273 3.43 26.50 -18.32
N ILE A 274 4.38 25.62 -17.99
CA ILE A 274 4.14 24.21 -17.74
C ILE A 274 3.90 24.06 -16.25
N LEU A 275 2.75 23.52 -15.88
CA LEU A 275 2.42 23.13 -14.51
C LEU A 275 2.67 21.62 -14.37
N ASP A 276 3.62 21.24 -13.53
CA ASP A 276 3.91 19.84 -13.20
C ASP A 276 3.03 19.43 -12.02
N ILE A 277 2.12 18.49 -12.26
CA ILE A 277 1.03 18.14 -11.35
C ILE A 277 1.25 16.74 -10.79
N ASP A 278 1.21 16.62 -9.47
CA ASP A 278 1.06 15.33 -8.80
C ASP A 278 -0.40 14.87 -8.94
N PRO A 279 -0.67 13.75 -9.64
CA PRO A 279 -2.02 13.26 -9.84
C PRO A 279 -2.63 12.63 -8.57
N THR A 280 -1.85 12.47 -7.50
CA THR A 280 -2.27 11.77 -6.29
C THR A 280 -3.50 12.43 -5.67
N GLY A 281 -4.59 11.66 -5.52
CA GLY A 281 -5.85 12.14 -4.96
C GLY A 281 -6.73 12.93 -5.94
N LEU A 282 -6.32 13.10 -7.20
CA LEU A 282 -7.11 13.75 -8.24
C LEU A 282 -7.92 12.72 -9.07
N ASP A 283 -9.13 13.08 -9.51
CA ASP A 283 -9.93 12.27 -10.45
C ASP A 283 -9.43 12.48 -11.88
N ILE A 284 -8.32 11.82 -12.21
CA ILE A 284 -7.73 11.87 -13.56
C ILE A 284 -8.06 10.59 -14.31
N ARG A 285 -8.63 10.73 -15.50
CA ARG A 285 -9.01 9.63 -16.39
C ARG A 285 -8.25 9.72 -17.69
N LEU A 286 -7.84 8.57 -18.23
CA LEU A 286 -7.15 8.51 -19.50
C LEU A 286 -8.14 8.23 -20.63
N GLU A 287 -8.36 9.20 -21.51
CA GLU A 287 -9.32 9.14 -22.59
C GLU A 287 -8.66 9.54 -23.90
N ASN A 288 -8.79 8.71 -24.95
CA ASN A 288 -8.13 8.93 -26.25
C ASN A 288 -6.62 9.18 -26.15
N GLY A 289 -5.98 8.64 -25.10
CA GLY A 289 -4.56 8.82 -24.82
C GLY A 289 -4.21 10.15 -24.14
N TYR A 290 -5.16 10.97 -23.71
CA TYR A 290 -4.92 12.19 -22.93
C TYR A 290 -5.48 12.03 -21.51
N PRO A 291 -4.72 12.46 -20.48
CA PRO A 291 -5.25 12.55 -19.13
C PRO A 291 -6.18 13.75 -19.01
N HIS A 292 -7.35 13.54 -18.41
CA HIS A 292 -8.35 14.56 -18.14
C HIS A 292 -8.63 14.60 -16.64
N LEU A 293 -8.50 15.78 -16.03
CA LEU A 293 -8.83 16.02 -14.62
C LEU A 293 -10.30 16.43 -14.50
N TYR A 294 -11.10 15.62 -13.82
CA TYR A 294 -12.50 15.91 -13.54
C TYR A 294 -12.64 16.66 -12.21
N GLY A 295 -12.47 17.99 -12.27
CA GLY A 295 -12.57 18.89 -11.13
C GLY A 295 -11.61 20.06 -11.23
N PRO A 296 -11.68 21.04 -10.30
CA PRO A 296 -10.68 22.09 -10.21
C PRO A 296 -9.31 21.49 -9.86
N LEU A 297 -8.24 22.07 -10.39
CA LEU A 297 -6.87 21.72 -10.01
C LEU A 297 -6.48 22.52 -8.76
N PRO A 298 -6.30 21.89 -7.59
CA PRO A 298 -5.80 22.59 -6.41
C PRO A 298 -4.37 23.06 -6.67
N THR A 299 -4.05 24.31 -6.32
CA THR A 299 -2.68 24.83 -6.54
C THR A 299 -1.63 24.07 -5.75
N THR A 300 -2.02 23.40 -4.65
CA THR A 300 -1.15 22.51 -3.86
C THR A 300 -0.76 21.22 -4.57
N ALA A 301 -1.50 20.81 -5.62
CA ALA A 301 -1.16 19.65 -6.44
C ALA A 301 -0.10 19.99 -7.51
N VAL A 302 0.17 21.28 -7.75
CA VAL A 302 1.24 21.73 -8.66
C VAL A 302 2.57 21.70 -7.92
N THR A 303 3.42 20.74 -8.29
CA THR A 303 4.71 20.47 -7.66
C THR A 303 5.85 21.32 -8.21
N ALA A 304 5.76 21.74 -9.47
CA ALA A 304 6.70 22.66 -10.10
C ALA A 304 6.03 23.48 -11.19
N VAL A 305 6.59 24.65 -11.47
CA VAL A 305 6.13 25.57 -12.51
C VAL A 305 7.32 26.01 -13.33
N HIS A 306 7.26 25.79 -14.63
CA HIS A 306 8.35 26.09 -15.56
C HIS A 306 7.86 27.02 -16.68
N PRO A 307 8.64 28.04 -17.09
CA PRO A 307 8.35 28.76 -18.32
C PRO A 307 8.36 27.80 -19.51
N TYR A 308 7.32 27.86 -20.36
CA TYR A 308 7.33 27.12 -21.61
C TYR A 308 8.21 27.86 -22.63
N THR A 309 9.33 27.24 -23.00
CA THR A 309 10.21 27.72 -24.07
C THR A 309 10.02 26.89 -25.32
N ARG A 310 9.77 27.56 -26.45
CA ARG A 310 9.64 26.94 -27.77
C ARG A 310 10.94 26.33 -28.27
#